data_AF-A0A7T0NY04-F1
#
_entry.id   AF-A0A7T0NY04-F1
#
_cell.length_a   1.000
_cell.length_b   1.000
_cell.length_c   1.000
_cell.angle_alpha   90.00
_cell.angle_beta   90.00
_cell.angle_gamma   90.00
#
_symmetry.space_group_name_H-M   'P 1'
#
loop_
_entity.id
_entity.type
_entity.pdbx_description
1 polymer ?
#
loop_
_entity_poly.entity_id
_entity_poly.type
_entity_poly.pdbx_seq_one_letter_code
_entity_poly.pdbx_strand_id
1 'polypeptide(L)'
;MRSKHHTTYAAIPFLIFGMILITAFFLKYFQPRLPEVLQHWAEHLSIALIVAVVIGLTYEYTSHLFREEILKNLLHDSQEQVYQALQAYSVLTPVEVFRLLKEIASQINQTPTLMYPARPESNEYTFTESMDFFDTLVNMRPKEIVNILGTWIEPKSHKNLKYLASDFIGKYQLTEIAEELRRQAEPILQMGNLTEDDRGWVLNYVWAYSRCEKPMYKTLGDVMRTTSDHEIEKWILFLPVQMPSLELANMVNDYLERDTSIADDNLLLVIQAVASLHRAEMTNGVALLKKFPNRFGPHHQDDVERIWRNYALEPEELKGIFLQA
;
A
#
# COMPACT_ATOMS: atom_id res chain seq x y z
N MET A 1 -33.37 -14.57 9.27
CA MET A 1 -34.24 -13.97 8.23
C MET A 1 -33.36 -13.54 7.07
N ARG A 2 -33.42 -14.26 5.94
CA ARG A 2 -32.59 -14.02 4.74
C ARG A 2 -33.10 -12.80 3.98
N SER A 3 -32.29 -11.75 3.87
CA SER A 3 -32.53 -10.61 2.99
C SER A 3 -32.15 -10.99 1.56
N LYS A 4 -33.14 -11.04 0.67
CA LYS A 4 -33.01 -11.24 -0.77
C LYS A 4 -32.77 -9.88 -1.43
N HIS A 5 -31.54 -9.54 -1.81
CA HIS A 5 -31.27 -8.41 -2.70
C HIS A 5 -30.17 -8.66 -3.75
N HIS A 6 -29.85 -9.92 -4.05
CA HIS A 6 -28.83 -10.24 -5.07
C HIS A 6 -29.34 -10.37 -6.51
N THR A 7 -30.61 -10.12 -6.80
CA THR A 7 -31.18 -10.41 -8.13
C THR A 7 -31.16 -9.26 -9.14
N THR A 8 -30.80 -8.03 -8.74
CA THR A 8 -30.96 -6.87 -9.64
C THR A 8 -29.82 -6.71 -10.64
N TYR A 9 -28.59 -7.12 -10.30
CA TYR A 9 -27.43 -6.96 -11.20
C TYR A 9 -27.31 -8.08 -12.24
N ALA A 10 -27.78 -9.30 -11.92
CA ALA A 10 -27.79 -10.41 -12.87
C ALA A 10 -28.84 -10.23 -13.98
N ALA A 11 -29.87 -9.40 -13.78
CA ALA A 11 -30.94 -9.20 -14.76
C ALA A 11 -30.58 -8.19 -15.87
N ILE A 12 -29.59 -7.33 -15.66
CA ILE A 12 -29.20 -6.26 -16.60
C ILE A 12 -28.65 -6.84 -17.92
N PRO A 13 -27.73 -7.83 -17.92
CA PRO A 13 -27.26 -8.46 -19.16
C PRO A 13 -28.38 -9.18 -19.91
N PHE A 14 -29.31 -9.84 -19.21
CA PHE A 14 -30.46 -10.51 -19.83
C PHE A 14 -31.48 -9.53 -20.41
N LEU A 15 -31.68 -8.36 -19.77
CA LEU A 15 -32.51 -7.28 -20.31
C LEU A 15 -31.88 -6.66 -21.55
N ILE A 16 -30.56 -6.42 -21.54
CA ILE A 16 -29.82 -5.91 -22.70
C ILE A 16 -29.87 -6.92 -23.84
N PHE A 17 -29.61 -8.20 -23.56
CA PHE A 17 -29.71 -9.28 -24.54
C PHE A 17 -31.13 -9.44 -25.09
N GLY A 18 -32.14 -9.35 -24.21
CA GLY A 18 -33.55 -9.35 -24.60
C GLY A 18 -33.92 -8.19 -25.50
N MET A 19 -33.46 -6.97 -25.20
CA MET A 19 -33.63 -5.80 -26.06
C MET A 19 -32.94 -5.99 -27.42
N ILE A 20 -31.70 -6.49 -27.44
CA ILE A 20 -30.96 -6.79 -28.68
C ILE A 20 -31.72 -7.81 -29.54
N LEU A 21 -32.25 -8.87 -28.93
CA LEU A 21 -32.99 -9.93 -29.62
C LEU A 21 -34.33 -9.42 -30.17
N ILE A 22 -35.03 -8.58 -29.40
CA ILE A 22 -36.25 -7.91 -29.84
C ILE A 22 -35.97 -6.95 -30.99
N THR A 23 -34.91 -6.13 -30.89
CA THR A 23 -34.50 -5.20 -31.96
C THR A 23 -34.06 -5.96 -33.21
N ALA A 24 -33.29 -7.05 -33.09
CA ALA A 24 -32.89 -7.90 -34.21
C ALA A 24 -34.09 -8.60 -34.87
N PHE A 25 -35.06 -9.07 -34.07
CA PHE A 25 -36.30 -9.68 -34.58
C PHE A 25 -37.17 -8.63 -35.28
N PHE A 26 -37.30 -7.44 -34.70
CA PHE A 26 -38.04 -6.31 -35.28
C PHE A 26 -37.42 -5.86 -36.61
N LEU A 27 -36.09 -5.73 -36.65
CA LEU A 27 -35.37 -5.42 -37.88
C LEU A 27 -35.56 -6.51 -38.93
N LYS A 28 -35.38 -7.80 -38.60
CA LYS A 28 -35.58 -8.91 -39.55
C LYS A 28 -37.00 -8.96 -40.15
N TYR A 29 -38.02 -8.57 -39.40
CA TYR A 29 -39.42 -8.64 -39.85
C TYR A 29 -39.91 -7.37 -40.56
N PHE A 30 -39.39 -6.20 -40.20
CA PHE A 30 -39.84 -4.90 -40.72
C PHE A 30 -38.87 -4.24 -41.72
N GLN A 31 -37.61 -4.68 -41.81
CA GLN A 31 -36.63 -4.23 -42.82
C GLN A 31 -37.18 -4.23 -44.25
N PRO A 32 -37.91 -5.25 -44.76
CA PRO A 32 -38.43 -5.22 -46.13
C PRO A 32 -39.56 -4.20 -46.38
N ARG A 33 -40.03 -3.47 -45.36
CA ARG A 33 -41.08 -2.43 -45.47
C ARG A 33 -40.61 -1.02 -45.12
N LEU A 34 -39.33 -0.85 -44.78
CA LEU A 34 -38.75 0.44 -44.43
C LEU A 34 -38.28 1.20 -45.69
N PRO A 35 -38.44 2.53 -45.75
CA PRO A 35 -37.79 3.38 -46.76
C PRO A 35 -36.27 3.15 -46.79
N GLU A 36 -35.64 3.21 -47.96
CA GLU A 36 -34.20 2.90 -48.17
C GLU A 36 -33.26 3.62 -47.18
N VAL A 37 -33.58 4.87 -46.82
CA VAL A 37 -32.80 5.64 -45.84
C VAL A 37 -32.82 4.97 -44.46
N LEU A 38 -33.98 4.48 -44.01
CA LEU A 38 -34.14 3.82 -42.71
C LEU A 38 -33.54 2.40 -42.70
N GLN A 39 -33.46 1.73 -43.84
CA GLN A 39 -32.74 0.45 -43.96
C GLN A 39 -31.23 0.62 -43.74
N HIS A 40 -30.61 1.63 -44.35
CA HIS A 40 -29.19 1.91 -44.12
C HIS A 40 -28.89 2.27 -42.65
N TRP A 41 -29.71 3.10 -42.02
CA TRP A 41 -29.56 3.41 -40.60
C TRP A 41 -29.74 2.19 -39.70
N ALA A 42 -30.70 1.32 -40.01
CA ALA A 42 -30.94 0.08 -39.29
C ALA A 42 -29.78 -0.91 -39.42
N GLU A 43 -29.18 -1.05 -40.60
CA GLU A 43 -28.02 -1.90 -40.84
C GLU A 43 -26.79 -1.40 -40.07
N HIS A 44 -26.51 -0.10 -40.12
CA HIS A 44 -25.38 0.47 -39.38
C HIS A 44 -25.56 0.36 -37.87
N LEU A 45 -26.77 0.60 -37.35
CA LEU A 45 -27.04 0.51 -35.91
C LEU A 45 -26.96 -0.94 -35.40
N SER A 46 -27.47 -1.90 -36.17
CA SER A 46 -27.43 -3.32 -35.80
C SER A 46 -26.01 -3.88 -35.83
N ILE A 47 -25.20 -3.52 -36.82
CA ILE A 47 -23.77 -3.90 -36.87
C ILE A 47 -23.01 -3.27 -35.70
N ALA A 48 -23.20 -1.99 -35.41
CA ALA A 48 -22.54 -1.32 -34.28
C ALA A 48 -22.92 -1.94 -32.93
N LEU A 49 -24.19 -2.31 -32.74
CA LEU A 49 -24.68 -2.95 -31.52
C LEU A 49 -24.09 -4.36 -31.35
N ILE A 50 -24.03 -5.15 -32.42
CA ILE A 50 -23.42 -6.49 -32.39
C ILE A 50 -21.93 -6.39 -32.06
N VAL A 51 -21.21 -5.45 -32.70
CA VAL A 51 -19.79 -5.23 -32.45
C VAL A 51 -19.54 -4.79 -31.01
N ALA A 52 -20.33 -3.85 -30.47
CA ALA A 52 -20.20 -3.41 -29.08
C ALA A 52 -20.45 -4.54 -28.07
N VAL A 53 -21.42 -5.42 -28.35
CA VAL A 53 -21.73 -6.57 -27.49
C VAL A 53 -20.66 -7.63 -27.56
N VAL A 54 -20.15 -7.93 -28.76
CA VAL A 54 -19.04 -8.88 -28.94
C VAL A 54 -17.79 -8.35 -28.25
N ILE A 55 -17.46 -7.07 -28.41
CA ILE A 55 -16.31 -6.45 -27.72
C ILE A 55 -16.51 -6.49 -26.20
N GLY A 56 -17.69 -6.11 -25.69
CA GLY A 56 -17.99 -6.11 -24.26
C GLY A 56 -17.91 -7.50 -23.64
N LEU A 57 -18.53 -8.51 -24.27
CA LEU A 57 -18.48 -9.90 -23.82
C LEU A 57 -17.09 -10.50 -23.94
N THR A 58 -16.36 -10.18 -25.01
CA THR A 58 -14.96 -10.64 -25.18
C THR A 58 -14.07 -10.03 -24.12
N TYR A 59 -14.23 -8.74 -23.82
CA TYR A 59 -13.50 -8.05 -22.77
C TYR A 59 -13.81 -8.62 -21.38
N GLU A 60 -15.08 -8.85 -21.06
CA GLU A 60 -15.49 -9.42 -19.77
C GLU A 60 -15.01 -10.86 -19.61
N TYR A 61 -15.10 -11.67 -20.67
CA TYR A 61 -14.64 -13.06 -20.68
C TYR A 61 -13.12 -13.18 -20.56
N THR A 62 -12.37 -12.38 -21.34
CA THR A 62 -10.91 -12.36 -21.27
C THR A 62 -10.44 -11.81 -19.92
N SER A 63 -11.07 -10.75 -19.39
CA SER A 63 -10.79 -10.23 -18.05
C SER A 63 -11.02 -11.28 -16.96
N HIS A 64 -12.15 -12.03 -17.03
CA HIS A 64 -12.49 -13.05 -16.04
C HIS A 64 -11.52 -14.25 -16.06
N LEU A 65 -11.25 -14.82 -17.23
CA LEU A 65 -10.32 -15.94 -17.37
C LEU A 65 -8.92 -15.56 -16.89
N PHE A 66 -8.46 -14.37 -17.30
CA PHE A 66 -7.13 -13.90 -16.95
C PHE A 66 -7.00 -13.62 -15.45
N ARG A 67 -8.07 -13.15 -14.80
CA ARG A 67 -8.14 -12.97 -13.35
C ARG A 67 -8.01 -14.30 -12.59
N GLU A 68 -8.73 -15.34 -13.01
CA GLU A 68 -8.64 -16.66 -12.38
C GLU A 68 -7.25 -17.28 -12.55
N GLU A 69 -6.66 -17.14 -13.73
CA GLU A 69 -5.32 -17.65 -14.03
C GLU A 69 -4.23 -16.91 -13.25
N ILE A 70 -4.33 -15.58 -13.13
CA ILE A 70 -3.45 -14.78 -12.27
C ILE A 70 -3.61 -15.18 -10.81
N LEU A 71 -4.84 -15.25 -10.28
CA LEU A 71 -5.07 -15.59 -8.88
C LEU A 71 -4.47 -16.96 -8.53
N LYS A 72 -4.59 -17.91 -9.46
CA LYS A 72 -4.04 -19.27 -9.33
C LYS A 72 -2.51 -19.29 -9.39
N ASN A 73 -1.91 -18.48 -10.26
CA ASN A 73 -0.45 -18.40 -10.42
C ASN A 73 0.20 -17.60 -9.27
N LEU A 74 -0.42 -16.50 -8.83
CA LEU A 74 0.02 -15.67 -7.69
C LEU A 74 0.04 -16.41 -6.35
N LEU A 75 -0.81 -17.42 -6.19
CA LEU A 75 -0.77 -18.33 -5.04
C LEU A 75 0.43 -19.30 -5.08
N HIS A 76 1.18 -19.35 -6.19
CA HIS A 76 2.31 -20.27 -6.39
C HIS A 76 3.68 -19.57 -6.42
N ASP A 77 3.83 -18.34 -6.92
CA ASP A 77 5.08 -17.54 -6.88
C ASP A 77 4.78 -16.03 -6.86
N SER A 78 5.18 -15.31 -5.80
CA SER A 78 4.42 -14.12 -5.34
C SER A 78 4.89 -12.72 -5.78
N GLN A 79 6.02 -12.53 -6.48
CA GLN A 79 6.53 -11.17 -6.76
C GLN A 79 6.56 -10.79 -8.24
N GLU A 80 7.27 -11.55 -9.08
CA GLU A 80 7.43 -11.22 -10.51
C GLU A 80 6.08 -11.30 -11.27
N GLN A 81 5.21 -12.22 -10.84
CA GLN A 81 3.90 -12.45 -11.44
C GLN A 81 2.87 -11.34 -11.10
N VAL A 82 2.98 -10.69 -9.93
CA VAL A 82 2.11 -9.55 -9.57
C VAL A 82 2.39 -8.36 -10.48
N TYR A 83 3.67 -8.07 -10.72
CA TYR A 83 4.07 -6.96 -11.58
C TYR A 83 3.66 -7.18 -13.04
N GLN A 84 3.89 -8.37 -13.58
CA GLN A 84 3.44 -8.72 -14.93
C GLN A 84 1.90 -8.66 -15.06
N ALA A 85 1.17 -9.08 -14.02
CA ALA A 85 -0.29 -8.95 -13.96
C ALA A 85 -0.74 -7.47 -13.95
N LEU A 86 -0.11 -6.62 -13.15
CA LEU A 86 -0.42 -5.18 -13.11
C LEU A 86 -0.10 -4.47 -14.44
N GLN A 87 1.02 -4.82 -15.09
CA GLN A 87 1.36 -4.28 -16.41
C GLN A 87 0.37 -4.71 -17.49
N ALA A 88 -0.05 -5.97 -17.51
CA ALA A 88 -1.10 -6.45 -18.42
C ALA A 88 -2.45 -5.77 -18.16
N TYR A 89 -2.71 -5.39 -16.90
CA TYR A 89 -3.87 -4.62 -16.46
C TYR A 89 -3.71 -3.09 -16.67
N SER A 90 -2.61 -2.57 -17.22
CA SER A 90 -2.43 -1.13 -17.49
C SER A 90 -3.44 -0.56 -18.51
N VAL A 91 -4.14 -1.44 -19.23
CA VAL A 91 -5.27 -1.11 -20.11
C VAL A 91 -6.59 -0.92 -19.32
N LEU A 92 -6.63 -1.31 -18.05
CA LEU A 92 -7.82 -1.29 -17.20
C LEU A 92 -7.99 0.01 -16.41
N THR A 93 -9.22 0.23 -15.93
CA THR A 93 -9.58 1.37 -15.09
C THR A 93 -9.01 1.25 -13.66
N PRO A 94 -8.79 2.36 -12.94
CA PRO A 94 -8.31 2.33 -11.54
C PRO A 94 -9.12 1.39 -10.62
N VAL A 95 -10.44 1.34 -10.83
CA VAL A 95 -11.34 0.45 -10.08
C VAL A 95 -10.98 -1.02 -10.25
N GLU A 96 -10.67 -1.46 -11.46
CA GLU A 96 -10.37 -2.87 -11.74
C GLU A 96 -9.03 -3.29 -11.15
N VAL A 97 -8.02 -2.41 -11.22
CA VAL A 97 -6.71 -2.60 -10.59
C VAL A 97 -6.87 -2.73 -9.08
N PHE A 98 -7.52 -1.76 -8.43
CA PHE A 98 -7.72 -1.82 -6.98
C PHE A 98 -8.62 -2.99 -6.58
N ARG A 99 -9.60 -3.38 -7.41
CA ARG A 99 -10.40 -4.58 -7.14
C ARG A 99 -9.54 -5.85 -7.13
N LEU A 100 -8.56 -5.97 -8.05
CA LEU A 100 -7.59 -7.08 -8.05
C LEU A 100 -6.70 -7.04 -6.79
N LEU A 101 -6.15 -5.87 -6.45
CA LEU A 101 -5.37 -5.68 -5.22
C LEU A 101 -6.16 -6.11 -3.98
N LYS A 102 -7.44 -5.72 -3.91
CA LYS A 102 -8.33 -6.07 -2.80
C LYS A 102 -8.46 -7.58 -2.64
N GLU A 103 -8.62 -8.30 -3.74
CA GLU A 103 -8.76 -9.75 -3.70
C GLU A 103 -7.48 -10.44 -3.28
N ILE A 104 -6.35 -10.03 -3.86
CA ILE A 104 -5.03 -10.57 -3.52
C ILE A 104 -4.76 -10.36 -2.01
N ALA A 105 -4.92 -9.14 -1.52
CA ALA A 105 -4.69 -8.81 -0.11
C ALA A 105 -5.64 -9.55 0.85
N SER A 106 -6.87 -9.87 0.42
CA SER A 106 -7.85 -10.57 1.25
C SER A 106 -7.66 -12.09 1.29
N GLN A 107 -6.90 -12.66 0.36
CA GLN A 107 -6.74 -14.12 0.22
C GLN A 107 -5.37 -14.62 0.69
N ILE A 108 -4.37 -13.74 0.80
CA ILE A 108 -3.01 -14.09 1.19
C ILE A 108 -2.86 -14.03 2.71
N ASN A 109 -2.17 -15.02 3.29
CA ASN A 109 -1.89 -15.10 4.73
C ASN A 109 -0.75 -14.17 5.19
N GLN A 110 -0.01 -13.58 4.25
CA GLN A 110 1.03 -12.57 4.46
C GLN A 110 0.45 -11.15 4.29
N THR A 111 1.07 -10.18 4.96
CA THR A 111 0.69 -8.76 4.90
C THR A 111 1.34 -8.08 3.68
N PRO A 112 0.57 -7.65 2.68
CA PRO A 112 1.13 -6.92 1.53
C PRO A 112 1.57 -5.52 1.92
N THR A 113 2.75 -5.11 1.46
CA THR A 113 3.21 -3.71 1.57
C THR A 113 3.67 -3.15 0.24
N LEU A 114 3.46 -1.85 0.02
CA LEU A 114 4.04 -1.08 -1.08
C LEU A 114 5.49 -0.65 -0.80
N MET A 115 5.97 -0.85 0.43
CA MET A 115 7.29 -0.40 0.85
C MET A 115 8.33 -1.48 0.59
N TYR A 116 9.51 -1.03 0.20
CA TYR A 116 10.69 -1.88 0.04
C TYR A 116 11.83 -1.34 0.91
N PRO A 117 12.55 -2.21 1.64
CA PRO A 117 12.29 -3.64 1.80
C PRO A 117 11.08 -3.93 2.72
N ALA A 118 10.47 -5.11 2.59
CA ALA A 118 9.53 -5.61 3.60
C ALA A 118 10.26 -5.79 4.95
N ARG A 119 9.56 -5.60 6.08
CA ARG A 119 10.18 -5.71 7.41
C ARG A 119 10.73 -7.13 7.65
N PRO A 120 11.99 -7.29 8.08
CA PRO A 120 12.55 -8.59 8.42
C PRO A 120 11.83 -9.17 9.63
N GLU A 121 11.70 -10.50 9.68
CA GLU A 121 11.03 -11.23 10.77
C GLU A 121 9.55 -10.87 10.97
N SER A 122 8.99 -10.08 10.06
CA SER A 122 7.55 -9.82 10.00
C SER A 122 6.89 -10.75 8.99
N ASN A 123 5.56 -10.81 9.03
CA ASN A 123 4.77 -11.51 8.01
C ASN A 123 4.51 -10.61 6.78
N GLU A 124 5.32 -9.57 6.55
CA GLU A 124 5.18 -8.63 5.43
C GLU A 124 5.82 -9.19 4.14
N TYR A 125 5.22 -8.87 2.98
CA TYR A 125 5.82 -9.10 1.67
C TYR A 125 5.68 -7.86 0.79
N THR A 126 6.75 -7.52 0.05
CA THR A 126 6.71 -6.43 -0.91
C THR A 126 5.85 -6.83 -2.10
N PHE A 127 4.79 -6.06 -2.33
CA PHE A 127 3.74 -6.34 -3.30
C PHE A 127 4.20 -6.19 -4.76
N THR A 128 5.04 -5.20 -5.02
CA THR A 128 5.62 -4.96 -6.34
C THR A 128 6.98 -4.30 -6.21
N GLU A 129 7.87 -4.57 -7.16
CA GLU A 129 9.18 -3.94 -7.24
C GLU A 129 9.16 -2.57 -7.92
N SER A 130 8.08 -2.23 -8.64
CA SER A 130 7.94 -0.94 -9.34
C SER A 130 6.69 -0.19 -8.90
N MET A 131 6.92 1.03 -8.42
CA MET A 131 5.87 1.91 -7.91
C MET A 131 5.36 2.93 -8.95
N ASP A 132 6.08 3.11 -10.05
CA ASP A 132 5.81 4.15 -11.07
C ASP A 132 4.37 4.09 -11.61
N PHE A 133 3.85 2.87 -11.75
CA PHE A 133 2.48 2.63 -12.18
C PHE A 133 1.47 3.20 -11.17
N PHE A 134 1.66 2.92 -9.88
CA PHE A 134 0.80 3.43 -8.83
C PHE A 134 0.96 4.95 -8.65
N ASP A 135 2.18 5.46 -8.78
CA ASP A 135 2.44 6.90 -8.72
C ASP A 135 1.64 7.62 -9.81
N THR A 136 1.66 7.08 -11.03
CA THR A 136 0.88 7.60 -12.17
C THR A 136 -0.63 7.49 -11.92
N LEU A 137 -1.10 6.33 -11.44
CA LEU A 137 -2.52 6.05 -11.23
C LEU A 137 -3.15 6.97 -10.17
N VAL A 138 -2.47 7.12 -9.02
CA VAL A 138 -2.97 7.95 -7.92
C VAL A 138 -3.00 9.42 -8.30
N ASN A 139 -1.97 9.91 -9.01
CA ASN A 139 -1.91 11.29 -9.46
C ASN A 139 -2.97 11.63 -10.51
N MET A 140 -3.34 10.68 -11.39
CA MET A 140 -4.36 10.92 -12.42
C MET A 140 -5.80 10.89 -11.89
N ARG A 141 -6.08 10.09 -10.86
CA ARG A 141 -7.45 9.82 -10.37
C ARG A 141 -7.59 9.93 -8.85
N PRO A 142 -7.10 10.99 -8.19
CA PRO A 142 -6.95 11.03 -6.73
C PRO A 142 -8.27 10.85 -5.99
N LYS A 143 -9.36 11.49 -6.43
CA LYS A 143 -10.69 11.38 -5.80
C LYS A 143 -11.27 9.97 -5.86
N GLU A 144 -11.06 9.29 -6.99
CA GLU A 144 -11.53 7.92 -7.19
C GLU A 144 -10.76 6.95 -6.29
N ILE A 145 -9.44 7.12 -6.21
CA ILE A 145 -8.59 6.34 -5.30
C ILE A 145 -8.99 6.57 -3.84
N VAL A 146 -9.20 7.81 -3.41
CA VAL A 146 -9.65 8.13 -2.05
C VAL A 146 -10.97 7.41 -1.71
N ASN A 147 -11.94 7.41 -2.62
CA ASN A 147 -13.20 6.69 -2.41
C ASN A 147 -12.99 5.17 -2.28
N ILE A 148 -12.15 4.58 -3.13
CA ILE A 148 -11.84 3.15 -3.07
C ILE A 148 -11.16 2.80 -1.75
N LEU A 149 -10.11 3.53 -1.38
CA LEU A 149 -9.36 3.32 -0.14
C LEU A 149 -10.23 3.52 1.11
N GLY A 150 -11.18 4.45 1.06
CA GLY A 150 -12.19 4.63 2.12
C GLY A 150 -12.95 3.35 2.44
N THR A 151 -13.26 2.52 1.43
CA THR A 151 -13.91 1.22 1.66
C THR A 151 -12.98 0.16 2.24
N TRP A 152 -11.66 0.30 2.06
CA TRP A 152 -10.68 -0.68 2.57
C TRP A 152 -10.35 -0.45 4.04
N ILE A 153 -10.48 0.80 4.50
CA ILE A 153 -10.20 1.17 5.88
C ILE A 153 -11.41 1.06 6.81
N GLU A 154 -12.55 0.57 6.32
CA GLU A 154 -13.71 0.32 7.17
C GLU A 154 -13.37 -0.62 8.34
N PRO A 155 -13.95 -0.45 9.54
CA PRO A 155 -13.60 -1.25 10.71
C PRO A 155 -13.68 -2.77 10.51
N LYS A 156 -14.60 -3.23 9.65
CA LYS A 156 -14.85 -4.65 9.33
C LYS A 156 -13.94 -5.22 8.22
N SER A 157 -13.14 -4.38 7.58
CA SER A 157 -12.26 -4.81 6.51
C SER A 157 -11.13 -5.69 7.02
N HIS A 158 -10.62 -6.53 6.13
CA HIS A 158 -9.50 -7.43 6.41
C HIS A 158 -8.24 -6.63 6.82
N LYS A 159 -7.45 -7.13 7.79
CA LYS A 159 -6.26 -6.43 8.30
C LYS A 159 -5.23 -6.09 7.21
N ASN A 160 -5.04 -7.00 6.24
CA ASN A 160 -4.16 -6.76 5.10
C ASN A 160 -4.66 -5.62 4.20
N LEU A 161 -5.98 -5.47 4.05
CA LEU A 161 -6.55 -4.36 3.26
C LEU A 161 -6.35 -3.03 3.97
N LYS A 162 -6.55 -3.02 5.29
CA LYS A 162 -6.23 -1.87 6.13
C LYS A 162 -4.77 -1.47 5.94
N TYR A 163 -3.86 -2.43 6.15
CA TYR A 163 -2.42 -2.21 6.00
C TYR A 163 -2.05 -1.65 4.62
N LEU A 164 -2.52 -2.28 3.54
CA LEU A 164 -2.21 -1.84 2.19
C LEU A 164 -2.82 -0.47 1.88
N ALA A 165 -4.03 -0.20 2.39
CA ALA A 165 -4.65 1.12 2.22
C ALA A 165 -3.84 2.21 2.91
N SER A 166 -3.34 1.97 4.12
CA SER A 166 -2.49 2.95 4.81
C SER A 166 -1.16 3.17 4.09
N ASP A 167 -0.59 2.19 3.39
CA ASP A 167 0.58 2.40 2.53
C ASP A 167 0.30 3.41 1.42
N PHE A 168 -0.83 3.28 0.71
CA PHE A 168 -1.26 4.26 -0.28
C PHE A 168 -1.49 5.64 0.35
N ILE A 169 -2.26 5.69 1.44
CA ILE A 169 -2.63 6.96 2.11
C ILE A 169 -1.37 7.69 2.59
N GLY A 170 -0.48 6.97 3.27
CA GLY A 170 0.77 7.48 3.77
C GLY A 170 1.67 7.93 2.62
N LYS A 171 2.01 7.05 1.67
CA LYS A 171 2.93 7.34 0.54
C LYS A 171 2.51 8.55 -0.28
N TYR A 172 1.21 8.70 -0.56
CA TYR A 172 0.68 9.79 -1.38
C TYR A 172 0.12 10.96 -0.56
N GLN A 173 0.24 10.93 0.77
CA GLN A 173 -0.22 11.97 1.70
C GLN A 173 -1.69 12.36 1.45
N LEU A 174 -2.57 11.37 1.36
CA LEU A 174 -4.00 11.56 1.08
C LEU A 174 -4.74 12.10 2.30
N THR A 175 -4.62 13.41 2.53
CA THR A 175 -5.12 14.11 3.71
C THR A 175 -6.62 13.95 3.96
N GLU A 176 -7.40 13.72 2.90
CA GLU A 176 -8.86 13.60 2.93
C GLU A 176 -9.36 12.42 3.77
N ILE A 177 -8.53 11.38 3.93
CA ILE A 177 -8.86 10.15 4.67
C ILE A 177 -7.92 9.85 5.83
N ALA A 178 -6.88 10.65 6.03
CA ALA A 178 -5.92 10.51 7.13
C ALA A 178 -6.60 10.58 8.52
N GLU A 179 -7.59 11.46 8.68
CA GLU A 179 -8.36 11.61 9.93
C GLU A 179 -9.15 10.35 10.29
N GLU A 180 -9.61 9.58 9.31
CA GLU A 180 -10.32 8.32 9.56
C GLU A 180 -9.36 7.25 10.08
N LEU A 181 -8.12 7.20 9.57
CA LEU A 181 -7.08 6.32 10.12
C LEU A 181 -6.81 6.66 11.59
N ARG A 182 -6.68 7.95 11.90
CA ARG A 182 -6.43 8.44 13.27
C ARG A 182 -7.53 7.99 14.24
N ARG A 183 -8.80 8.19 13.87
CA ARG A 183 -9.97 7.80 14.68
C ARG A 183 -10.02 6.31 15.01
N GLN A 184 -9.50 5.46 14.12
CA GLN A 184 -9.50 4.02 14.33
C GLN A 184 -8.27 3.54 15.10
N ALA A 185 -7.10 4.11 14.83
CA ALA A 185 -5.84 3.63 15.41
C ALA A 185 -5.55 4.18 16.82
N GLU A 186 -5.80 5.47 17.08
CA GLU A 186 -5.47 6.09 18.37
C GLU A 186 -6.13 5.40 19.57
N PRO A 187 -7.45 5.07 19.55
CA PRO A 187 -8.08 4.41 20.69
C PRO A 187 -7.46 3.04 20.99
N ILE A 188 -7.06 2.29 19.96
CA ILE A 188 -6.47 0.96 20.11
C ILE A 188 -5.05 1.07 20.66
N LEU A 189 -4.27 2.02 20.16
CA LEU A 189 -2.92 2.29 20.65
C LEU A 189 -2.94 2.72 22.13
N GLN A 190 -3.89 3.59 22.53
CA GLN A 190 -4.04 4.07 23.90
C GLN A 190 -4.46 2.98 24.90
N MET A 191 -5.10 1.89 24.43
CA MET A 191 -5.42 0.75 25.30
C MET A 191 -4.19 -0.05 25.72
N GLY A 192 -3.05 0.13 25.04
CA GLY A 192 -1.75 -0.46 25.41
C GLY A 192 -1.61 -1.97 25.21
N ASN A 193 -2.66 -2.67 24.78
CA ASN A 193 -2.68 -4.12 24.60
C ASN A 193 -2.76 -4.49 23.11
N LEU A 194 -1.77 -4.08 22.33
CA LEU A 194 -1.69 -4.45 20.91
C LEU A 194 -1.31 -5.92 20.77
N THR A 195 -2.25 -6.72 20.25
CA THR A 195 -1.97 -8.09 19.81
C THR A 195 -0.96 -8.07 18.66
N GLU A 196 -0.22 -9.16 18.48
CA GLU A 196 0.68 -9.31 17.33
C GLU A 196 -0.05 -9.12 15.99
N ASP A 197 -1.30 -9.61 15.91
CA ASP A 197 -2.16 -9.48 14.74
C ASP A 197 -2.58 -8.05 14.44
N ASP A 198 -2.78 -7.22 15.47
CA ASP A 198 -3.23 -5.83 15.32
C ASP A 198 -2.09 -4.83 15.18
N ARG A 199 -0.95 -5.11 15.82
CA ARG A 199 0.20 -4.20 15.90
C ARG A 199 0.60 -3.67 14.54
N GLY A 200 0.74 -4.56 13.54
CA GLY A 200 1.17 -4.19 12.20
C GLY A 200 0.28 -3.14 11.55
N TRP A 201 -1.03 -3.39 11.47
CA TRP A 201 -1.94 -2.46 10.78
C TRP A 201 -2.21 -1.19 11.59
N VAL A 202 -2.24 -1.27 12.92
CA VAL A 202 -2.44 -0.09 13.79
C VAL A 202 -1.24 0.84 13.67
N LEU A 203 -0.01 0.33 13.78
CA LEU A 203 1.18 1.16 13.63
C LEU A 203 1.31 1.71 12.21
N ASN A 204 0.89 0.95 11.19
CA ASN A 204 0.87 1.45 9.82
C ASN A 204 -0.15 2.59 9.62
N TYR A 205 -1.30 2.54 10.31
CA TYR A 205 -2.24 3.67 10.34
C TYR A 205 -1.61 4.89 11.00
N VAL A 206 -0.93 4.71 12.14
CA VAL A 206 -0.23 5.79 12.87
C VAL A 206 0.81 6.46 12.01
N TRP A 207 1.64 5.67 11.33
CA TRP A 207 2.60 6.19 10.36
C TRP A 207 1.89 6.95 9.22
N ALA A 208 0.87 6.36 8.60
CA ALA A 208 0.22 6.94 7.42
C ALA A 208 -0.47 8.28 7.71
N TYR A 209 -1.23 8.40 8.81
CA TYR A 209 -1.85 9.68 9.15
C TYR A 209 -0.83 10.70 9.65
N SER A 210 0.20 10.27 10.39
CA SER A 210 1.22 11.20 10.89
C SER A 210 2.07 11.78 9.76
N ARG A 211 2.23 11.05 8.65
CA ARG A 211 2.85 11.58 7.41
C ARG A 211 2.04 12.71 6.77
N CYS A 212 0.75 12.83 7.10
CA CYS A 212 -0.14 13.89 6.62
C CYS A 212 -0.20 15.11 7.58
N GLU A 213 0.43 15.04 8.75
CA GLU A 213 0.43 16.10 9.75
C GLU A 213 1.30 17.29 9.37
N LYS A 214 1.07 18.42 10.06
CA LYS A 214 1.90 19.61 10.01
C LYS A 214 2.20 20.07 11.45
N PRO A 215 3.40 19.83 12.00
CA PRO A 215 4.56 19.17 11.36
C PRO A 215 4.35 17.67 11.12
N MET A 216 5.03 17.13 10.10
CA MET A 216 4.96 15.71 9.72
C MET A 216 5.55 14.83 10.82
N TYR A 217 4.98 13.63 11.00
CA TYR A 217 5.37 12.62 11.98
C TYR A 217 5.29 13.05 13.44
N LYS A 218 4.55 14.11 13.75
CA LYS A 218 4.41 14.59 15.13
C LYS A 218 3.89 13.48 16.06
N THR A 219 2.76 12.89 15.70
CA THR A 219 2.15 11.86 16.56
C THR A 219 2.98 10.58 16.61
N LEU A 220 3.59 10.18 15.49
CA LEU A 220 4.48 9.01 15.46
C LEU A 220 5.73 9.22 16.33
N GLY A 221 6.32 10.41 16.29
CA GLY A 221 7.44 10.80 17.15
C GLY A 221 7.06 10.82 18.63
N ASP A 222 5.88 11.33 18.97
CA ASP A 222 5.35 11.29 20.35
C ASP A 222 5.19 9.85 20.85
N VAL A 223 4.68 8.94 20.01
CA VAL A 223 4.57 7.51 20.31
C VAL A 223 5.95 6.90 20.53
N MET A 224 6.90 7.14 19.62
CA MET A 224 8.27 6.61 19.71
C MET A 224 9.00 7.10 20.97
N ARG A 225 8.78 8.36 21.38
CA ARG A 225 9.43 8.94 22.56
C ARG A 225 8.87 8.42 23.88
N THR A 226 7.57 8.14 23.93
CA THR A 226 6.85 7.82 25.18
C THR A 226 6.63 6.34 25.42
N THR A 227 6.69 5.51 24.38
CA THR A 227 6.55 4.06 24.52
C THR A 227 7.74 3.44 25.26
N SER A 228 7.46 2.38 26.01
CA SER A 228 8.46 1.44 26.54
C SER A 228 8.35 0.06 25.89
N ASP A 229 7.49 -0.09 24.89
CA ASP A 229 7.29 -1.34 24.15
C ASP A 229 8.36 -1.46 23.05
N HIS A 230 9.28 -2.40 23.24
CA HIS A 230 10.38 -2.65 22.32
C HIS A 230 9.91 -3.05 20.91
N GLU A 231 8.76 -3.70 20.76
CA GLU A 231 8.23 -4.09 19.47
C GLU A 231 7.70 -2.89 18.69
N ILE A 232 7.11 -1.91 19.39
CA ILE A 232 6.70 -0.64 18.78
C ILE A 232 7.95 0.15 18.34
N GLU A 233 8.96 0.24 19.20
CA GLU A 233 10.23 0.89 18.87
C GLU A 233 10.89 0.25 17.65
N LYS A 234 11.00 -1.09 17.62
CA LYS A 234 11.53 -1.87 16.50
C LYS A 234 10.76 -1.58 15.20
N TRP A 235 9.44 -1.56 15.27
CA TRP A 235 8.60 -1.30 14.10
C TRP A 235 8.82 0.11 13.51
N ILE A 236 8.89 1.13 14.38
CA ILE A 236 9.06 2.53 13.98
C ILE A 236 10.49 2.77 13.46
N LEU A 237 11.51 2.22 14.11
CA LEU A 237 12.91 2.35 13.71
C LEU A 237 13.23 1.75 12.33
N PHE A 238 12.35 0.91 11.79
CA PHE A 238 12.51 0.37 10.44
C PHE A 238 12.04 1.32 9.33
N LEU A 239 11.18 2.31 9.63
CA LEU A 239 10.64 3.24 8.63
C LEU A 239 11.73 3.98 7.83
N PRO A 240 12.84 4.45 8.42
CA PRO A 240 13.91 5.12 7.68
C PRO A 240 14.65 4.20 6.69
N VAL A 241 14.55 2.88 6.86
CA VAL A 241 15.07 1.90 5.90
C VAL A 241 14.15 1.81 4.67
N GLN A 242 12.84 1.89 4.88
CA GLN A 242 11.83 1.81 3.83
C GLN A 242 11.66 3.12 3.06
N MET A 243 11.75 4.25 3.75
CA MET A 243 11.50 5.56 3.18
C MET A 243 12.31 6.65 3.86
N PRO A 244 13.60 6.78 3.53
CA PRO A 244 14.46 7.81 4.09
C PRO A 244 13.86 9.21 3.91
N SER A 245 13.78 10.01 4.98
CA SER A 245 13.36 11.41 4.94
C SER A 245 14.01 12.23 6.06
N LEU A 246 14.10 13.54 5.87
CA LEU A 246 14.65 14.46 6.89
C LEU A 246 13.81 14.44 8.17
N GLU A 247 12.49 14.35 8.05
CA GLU A 247 11.57 14.31 9.19
C GLU A 247 11.76 13.05 10.03
N LEU A 248 12.03 11.90 9.41
CA LEU A 248 12.39 10.69 10.13
C LEU A 248 13.76 10.80 10.81
N ALA A 249 14.73 11.50 10.20
CA ALA A 249 16.01 11.78 10.86
C ALA A 249 15.83 12.61 12.13
N ASN A 250 14.96 13.62 12.10
CA ASN A 250 14.60 14.41 13.28
C ASN A 250 13.93 13.55 14.35
N MET A 251 13.00 12.68 13.95
CA MET A 251 12.34 11.75 14.87
C MET A 251 13.33 10.80 15.57
N VAL A 252 14.32 10.27 14.83
CA VAL A 252 15.39 9.43 15.41
C VAL A 252 16.27 10.24 16.37
N ASN A 253 16.59 11.49 16.05
CA ASN A 253 17.32 12.37 16.96
C ASN A 253 16.53 12.59 18.26
N ASP A 254 15.24 12.92 18.17
CA ASP A 254 14.39 13.19 19.32
C ASP A 254 14.19 11.93 20.19
N TYR A 255 14.16 10.75 19.57
CA TYR A 255 14.15 9.47 20.27
C TYR A 255 15.44 9.25 21.08
N LEU A 256 16.61 9.58 20.54
CA LEU A 256 17.90 9.44 21.24
C LEU A 256 18.08 10.43 22.40
N GLU A 257 17.41 11.58 22.33
CA GLU A 257 17.38 12.60 23.39
C GLU A 257 16.55 12.20 24.61
N ARG A 258 15.75 11.13 24.53
CA ARG A 258 14.88 10.72 25.65
C ARG A 258 15.68 10.34 26.90
N ASP A 259 15.21 10.69 28.09
CA ASP A 259 15.94 10.35 29.32
C ASP A 259 15.93 8.85 29.67
N THR A 260 15.01 8.09 29.09
CA THR A 260 14.88 6.65 29.36
C THR A 260 15.96 5.82 28.66
N SER A 261 16.25 4.64 29.22
CA SER A 261 17.13 3.65 28.59
C SER A 261 16.52 3.16 27.28
N ILE A 262 17.37 2.89 26.29
CA ILE A 262 17.00 2.23 25.04
C ILE A 262 17.60 0.82 25.11
N ALA A 263 16.84 -0.20 24.71
CA ALA A 263 17.38 -1.55 24.65
C ALA A 263 18.50 -1.65 23.61
N ASP A 264 19.52 -2.45 23.89
CA ASP A 264 20.69 -2.62 23.02
C ASP A 264 20.30 -3.02 21.59
N ASP A 265 19.34 -3.95 21.44
CA ASP A 265 18.81 -4.36 20.14
C ASP A 265 18.20 -3.17 19.36
N ASN A 266 17.51 -2.26 20.05
CA ASN A 266 16.92 -1.08 19.44
C ASN A 266 17.98 -0.02 19.10
N LEU A 267 19.09 0.05 19.84
CA LEU A 267 20.23 0.88 19.46
C LEU A 267 20.86 0.40 18.14
N LEU A 268 20.94 -0.91 17.91
CA LEU A 268 21.40 -1.44 16.61
C LEU A 268 20.44 -1.06 15.48
N LEU A 269 19.13 -1.05 15.74
CA LEU A 269 18.14 -0.58 14.76
C LEU A 269 18.26 0.94 14.51
N VAL A 270 18.59 1.74 15.52
CA VAL A 270 18.94 3.15 15.33
C VAL A 270 20.13 3.29 14.38
N ILE A 271 21.18 2.49 14.54
CA ILE A 271 22.32 2.52 13.62
C ILE A 271 21.87 2.20 12.19
N GLN A 272 21.04 1.17 11.99
CA GLN A 272 20.52 0.82 10.67
C GLN A 272 19.71 1.97 10.06
N ALA A 273 18.83 2.58 10.85
CA ALA A 273 18.04 3.74 10.44
C ALA A 273 18.94 4.91 10.02
N VAL A 274 19.94 5.25 10.84
CA VAL A 274 20.86 6.36 10.58
C VAL A 274 21.75 6.08 9.38
N ALA A 275 22.23 4.85 9.19
CA ALA A 275 22.99 4.45 8.00
C ALA A 275 22.16 4.59 6.72
N SER A 276 20.90 4.15 6.74
CA SER A 276 19.96 4.32 5.62
C SER A 276 19.74 5.80 5.29
N LEU A 277 19.47 6.63 6.31
CA LEU A 277 19.27 8.07 6.16
C LEU A 277 20.53 8.79 5.63
N HIS A 278 21.71 8.35 6.08
CA HIS A 278 22.98 8.91 5.63
C HIS A 278 23.27 8.57 4.18
N ARG A 279 23.12 7.31 3.80
CA ARG A 279 23.26 6.84 2.42
C ARG A 279 22.30 7.56 1.46
N ALA A 280 21.08 7.85 1.93
CA ALA A 280 20.10 8.59 1.16
C ALA A 280 20.31 10.12 1.17
N GLU A 281 21.41 10.61 1.77
CA GLU A 281 21.73 12.04 1.89
C GLU A 281 20.67 12.88 2.62
N MET A 282 19.83 12.25 3.46
CA MET A 282 18.80 12.95 4.23
C MET A 282 19.37 13.63 5.48
N THR A 283 20.49 13.13 6.01
CA THR A 283 21.18 13.71 7.16
C THR A 283 22.67 13.30 7.19
N ASN A 284 23.48 14.02 7.96
CA ASN A 284 24.82 13.56 8.30
C ASN A 284 24.73 12.56 9.46
N GLY A 285 24.61 11.27 9.13
CA GLY A 285 24.45 10.22 10.12
C GLY A 285 25.63 10.11 11.10
N VAL A 286 26.85 10.35 10.62
CA VAL A 286 28.06 10.37 11.46
C VAL A 286 27.95 11.45 12.54
N ALA A 287 27.56 12.67 12.16
CA ALA A 287 27.39 13.77 13.09
C ALA A 287 26.26 13.49 14.10
N LEU A 288 25.16 12.88 13.65
CA LEU A 288 24.06 12.48 14.51
C LEU A 288 24.50 11.46 15.56
N LEU A 289 25.22 10.40 15.17
CA LEU A 289 25.73 9.40 16.13
C LEU A 289 26.73 10.03 17.12
N LYS A 290 27.61 10.93 16.66
CA LYS A 290 28.57 11.65 17.51
C LYS A 290 27.93 12.56 18.55
N LYS A 291 26.67 12.97 18.37
CA LYS A 291 25.92 13.75 19.36
C LYS A 291 25.57 12.93 20.60
N PHE A 292 25.51 11.60 20.48
CA PHE A 292 25.08 10.69 21.55
C PHE A 292 26.13 9.63 21.89
N PRO A 293 27.39 10.00 22.21
CA PRO A 293 28.48 9.03 22.42
C PRO A 293 28.18 8.06 23.56
N ASN A 294 27.48 8.52 24.61
CA ASN A 294 27.11 7.70 25.77
C ASN A 294 26.08 6.60 25.44
N ARG A 295 25.39 6.67 24.29
CA ARG A 295 24.45 5.64 23.84
C ARG A 295 25.17 4.52 23.08
N PHE A 296 26.31 4.82 22.45
CA PHE A 296 27.01 3.89 21.57
C PHE A 296 28.38 3.57 22.16
N GLY A 297 28.41 2.62 23.10
CA GLY A 297 29.64 2.21 23.76
C GLY A 297 30.56 1.36 22.86
N PRO A 298 31.81 1.10 23.28
CA PRO A 298 32.79 0.31 22.51
C PRO A 298 32.31 -1.11 22.17
N HIS A 299 31.40 -1.68 22.98
CA HIS A 299 30.85 -3.02 22.76
C HIS A 299 29.96 -3.11 21.51
N HIS A 300 29.46 -1.99 20.99
CA HIS A 300 28.70 -1.95 19.74
C HIS A 300 29.57 -1.73 18.50
N GLN A 301 30.88 -1.46 18.64
CA GLN A 301 31.72 -1.02 17.53
C GLN A 301 31.67 -2.00 16.34
N ASP A 302 31.89 -3.29 16.58
CA ASP A 302 31.89 -4.30 15.51
C ASP A 302 30.54 -4.39 14.80
N ASP A 303 29.44 -4.28 15.54
CA ASP A 303 28.09 -4.30 14.99
C ASP A 303 27.79 -3.04 14.18
N VAL A 304 28.18 -1.86 14.66
CA VAL A 304 28.00 -0.61 13.93
C VAL A 304 28.81 -0.63 12.65
N GLU A 305 30.09 -1.00 12.70
CA GLU A 305 30.93 -1.08 11.50
C GLU A 305 30.36 -2.08 10.49
N ARG A 306 29.87 -3.24 10.95
CA ARG A 306 29.21 -4.24 10.12
C ARG A 306 27.95 -3.67 9.46
N ILE A 307 27.09 -3.00 10.21
CA ILE A 307 25.88 -2.37 9.67
C ILE A 307 26.26 -1.29 8.65
N TRP A 308 27.22 -0.43 8.95
CA TRP A 308 27.68 0.64 8.05
C TRP A 308 28.15 0.07 6.70
N ARG A 309 28.95 -1.01 6.72
CA ARG A 309 29.39 -1.73 5.51
C ARG A 309 28.22 -2.32 4.73
N ASN A 310 27.17 -2.83 5.38
CA ASN A 310 25.99 -3.36 4.68
C ASN A 310 25.28 -2.29 3.85
N TYR A 311 25.40 -1.01 4.23
CA TYR A 311 24.92 0.12 3.45
C TYR A 311 25.96 0.69 2.48
N ALA A 312 27.06 -0.02 2.23
CA ALA A 312 28.17 0.41 1.36
C ALA A 312 28.78 1.77 1.78
N LEU A 313 28.84 2.01 3.09
CA LEU A 313 29.46 3.19 3.69
C LEU A 313 30.81 2.82 4.31
N GLU A 314 31.75 3.76 4.34
CA GLU A 314 33.11 3.54 4.84
C GLU A 314 33.15 3.65 6.37
N PRO A 315 33.49 2.58 7.12
CA PRO A 315 33.52 2.61 8.58
C PRO A 315 34.51 3.62 9.17
N GLU A 316 35.51 4.03 8.41
CA GLU A 316 36.48 5.06 8.77
C GLU A 316 35.80 6.39 9.14
N GLU A 317 34.62 6.66 8.59
CA GLU A 317 33.80 7.83 8.92
C GLU A 317 33.33 7.82 10.38
N LEU A 318 33.14 6.62 10.95
CA LEU A 318 32.68 6.40 12.32
C LEU A 318 33.79 6.59 13.37
N LYS A 319 35.03 6.84 12.95
CA LYS A 319 36.15 7.09 13.87
C LYS A 319 35.79 8.22 14.84
N GLY A 320 35.98 7.93 16.13
CA GLY A 320 35.71 8.86 17.23
C GLY A 320 34.27 8.85 17.77
N ILE A 321 33.39 7.97 17.28
CA ILE A 321 32.06 7.75 17.91
C ILE A 321 32.21 6.92 19.19
N PHE A 322 33.02 5.86 19.16
CA PHE A 322 33.17 4.88 20.24
C PHE A 322 34.27 5.23 21.26
N LEU A 323 34.51 6.52 21.52
CA LEU A 323 35.55 6.91 22.46
C LEU A 323 35.18 6.43 23.88
N GLN A 324 36.17 5.86 24.59
CA GLN A 324 36.02 5.55 26.00
C GLN A 324 35.77 6.86 26.76
N ALA A 325 34.70 6.87 27.56
CA ALA A 325 34.40 7.95 28.50
C ALA A 325 35.52 8.12 29.55
#